data_AF-A0A919WVF1-F1
#
_entry.id   AF-A0A919WVF1-F1
#
_cell.length_a   1.000
_cell.length_b   1.000
_cell.length_c   1.000
_cell.angle_alpha   90.00
_cell.angle_beta   90.00
_cell.angle_gamma   90.00
#
_symmetry.space_group_name_H-M   'P 1'
#
loop_
_entity.id
_entity.type
_entity.pdbx_description
1 polymer ?
#
loop_
_entity_poly.entity_id
_entity_poly.type
_entity_poly.pdbx_seq_one_letter_code
_entity_poly.pdbx_strand_id
1 'polypeptide(L)'
;MERDICLSEKLLIFGYTAILLFMILQDLVPLGALNDPKAIASVQSYNEILAGTMINVLQVLLLMGGVLFFIGKRYPIWMKIWLIVHPSCILLGAIMSWWAPYLFGIGAEEKIESYTIMFGNTHAFLPVMNGIVPNTLHTIFHLLLLVCIILTIYIFTNRRKVE
;
A
#
# COMPACT_ATOMS: atom_id res chain seq x y z
N MET A 1 32.53 5.95 8.07
CA MET A 1 32.09 5.38 6.78
C MET A 1 30.95 6.23 6.26
N GLU A 2 31.23 7.13 5.33
CA GLU A 2 30.17 7.83 4.60
C GLU A 2 29.38 6.81 3.77
N ARG A 3 28.05 6.85 3.87
CA ARG A 3 27.17 6.02 3.05
C ARG A 3 26.78 6.83 1.83
N ASP A 4 27.00 6.29 0.64
CA ASP A 4 26.53 6.90 -0.61
C ASP A 4 25.03 6.62 -0.77
N ILE A 5 24.20 7.51 -0.22
CA ILE A 5 22.74 7.38 -0.23
C ILE A 5 22.18 8.10 -1.45
N CYS A 6 21.61 7.35 -2.39
CA CYS A 6 21.03 7.94 -3.59
C CYS A 6 19.64 8.56 -3.31
N LEU A 7 19.22 9.49 -4.18
CA LEU A 7 17.89 10.11 -4.10
C LEU A 7 16.76 9.08 -4.11
N SER A 8 16.88 8.03 -4.93
CA SER A 8 15.87 6.98 -5.05
C SER A 8 15.66 6.21 -3.74
N GLU A 9 16.71 5.99 -2.94
CA GLU A 9 16.57 5.39 -1.61
C GLU A 9 15.84 6.31 -0.64
N LYS A 10 16.12 7.62 -0.69
CA LYS A 10 15.41 8.63 0.13
C LYS A 10 13.92 8.66 -0.24
N LEU A 11 13.61 8.66 -1.54
CA LEU A 11 12.24 8.62 -2.03
C LEU A 11 11.52 7.30 -1.67
N LEU A 12 12.24 6.17 -1.70
CA LEU A 12 11.68 4.88 -1.30
C LEU A 12 11.32 4.87 0.20
N ILE A 13 12.19 5.40 1.06
CA ILE A 13 11.91 5.55 2.50
C ILE A 13 10.74 6.51 2.73
N PHE A 14 10.69 7.63 2.02
CA PHE A 14 9.55 8.55 2.10
C PHE A 14 8.25 7.84 1.69
N GLY A 15 8.27 7.07 0.60
CA GLY A 15 7.12 6.30 0.16
C GLY A 15 6.66 5.27 1.19
N TYR A 16 7.57 4.49 1.77
CA TYR A 16 7.21 3.56 2.86
C TYR A 16 6.74 4.27 4.14
N THR A 17 7.25 5.47 4.42
CA THR A 17 6.77 6.29 5.55
C THR A 17 5.33 6.72 5.33
N ALA A 18 5.00 7.19 4.13
CA ALA A 18 3.63 7.56 3.79
C ALA A 18 2.68 6.33 3.75
N ILE A 19 3.15 5.17 3.29
CA ILE A 19 2.39 3.91 3.40
C ILE A 19 2.18 3.52 4.87
N LEU A 20 3.20 3.65 5.72
CA LEU A 20 3.09 3.35 7.15
C LEU A 20 2.04 4.24 7.82
N LEU A 21 2.05 5.54 7.52
CA LEU A 21 1.03 6.47 8.00
C LEU A 21 -0.36 6.07 7.50
N PHE A 22 -0.50 5.72 6.23
CA PHE A 22 -1.77 5.20 5.70
C PHE A 22 -2.25 3.96 6.48
N MET A 23 -1.38 2.97 6.73
CA MET A 23 -1.75 1.75 7.46
C MET A 23 -2.24 2.03 8.89
N ILE A 24 -1.68 3.04 9.56
CA ILE A 24 -2.08 3.42 10.92
C ILE A 24 -3.39 4.21 10.89
N LEU A 25 -3.55 5.12 9.93
CA LEU A 25 -4.62 6.13 9.97
C LEU A 25 -5.92 5.68 9.31
N GLN A 26 -5.86 4.87 8.26
CA GLN A 26 -7.00 4.63 7.35
C GLN A 26 -8.27 4.08 8.03
N ASP A 27 -8.12 3.28 9.09
CA ASP A 27 -9.26 2.64 9.79
C ASP A 27 -9.43 3.13 11.22
N LEU A 28 -8.48 3.94 11.73
CA LEU A 28 -8.45 4.39 13.13
C LEU A 28 -8.79 5.88 13.30
N VAL A 29 -8.51 6.70 12.29
CA VAL A 29 -8.65 8.16 12.38
C VAL A 29 -9.63 8.65 11.32
N PRO A 30 -10.65 9.46 11.68
CA PRO A 30 -11.54 10.04 10.69
C PRO A 30 -10.81 11.13 9.90
N LEU A 31 -10.64 10.91 8.60
CA LEU A 31 -9.96 11.80 7.64
C LEU A 31 -10.97 12.56 6.78
N GLY A 32 -12.14 12.88 7.35
CA GLY A 32 -13.23 13.54 6.65
C GLY A 32 -13.78 12.66 5.53
N ALA A 33 -13.87 13.20 4.31
CA ALA A 33 -14.43 12.46 3.18
C ALA A 33 -13.51 11.33 2.67
N LEU A 34 -12.26 11.19 3.15
CA LEU A 34 -11.32 10.20 2.61
C LEU A 34 -11.55 8.77 3.13
N ASN A 35 -12.20 8.60 4.27
CA ASN A 35 -12.52 7.31 4.88
C ASN A 35 -13.74 7.40 5.80
N ASP A 36 -14.34 6.25 6.15
CA ASP A 36 -15.43 6.18 7.12
C ASP A 36 -15.17 5.05 8.14
N PRO A 37 -14.35 5.31 9.17
CA PRO A 37 -14.05 4.32 10.20
C PRO A 37 -15.30 3.79 10.94
N LYS A 38 -16.38 4.60 11.01
CA LYS A 38 -17.63 4.19 11.66
C LYS A 38 -18.37 3.16 10.81
N ALA A 39 -18.40 3.37 9.49
CA ALA A 39 -18.96 2.40 8.57
C ALA A 39 -18.18 1.08 8.59
N ILE A 40 -16.84 1.14 8.63
CA ILE A 40 -16.00 -0.07 8.74
C ILE A 40 -16.28 -0.81 10.05
N ALA A 41 -16.38 -0.09 11.18
CA ALA A 41 -16.71 -0.66 12.49
C ALA A 41 -18.13 -1.25 12.59
N SER A 42 -19.01 -0.99 11.61
CA SER A 42 -20.34 -1.63 11.53
C SER A 42 -20.29 -3.02 10.89
N VAL A 43 -19.23 -3.32 10.13
CA VAL A 43 -19.02 -4.60 9.44
C VAL A 43 -17.96 -5.44 10.14
N GLN A 44 -16.94 -4.79 10.71
CA GLN A 44 -15.81 -5.43 11.37
C GLN A 44 -15.74 -5.04 12.84
N SER A 45 -15.35 -6.00 13.69
CA SER A 45 -15.08 -5.74 15.09
C SER A 45 -13.81 -4.92 15.27
N TYR A 46 -13.72 -4.18 16.38
CA TYR A 46 -12.52 -3.42 16.73
C TYR A 46 -11.26 -4.30 16.79
N ASN A 47 -11.38 -5.55 17.25
CA ASN A 47 -10.25 -6.48 17.33
C ASN A 47 -9.76 -6.90 15.94
N GLU A 48 -10.65 -7.07 14.97
CA GLU A 48 -10.29 -7.39 13.58
C GLU A 48 -9.57 -6.21 12.93
N ILE A 49 -10.10 -4.99 13.11
CA ILE A 49 -9.48 -3.76 12.61
C ILE A 49 -8.07 -3.59 13.21
N LEU A 50 -7.94 -3.75 14.53
CA LEU A 50 -6.66 -3.62 15.22
C LEU A 50 -5.66 -4.70 14.77
N ALA A 51 -6.08 -5.96 14.68
CA ALA A 51 -5.22 -7.04 14.23
C ALA A 51 -4.75 -6.82 12.77
N GLY A 52 -5.66 -6.45 11.87
CA GLY A 52 -5.33 -6.10 10.49
C GLY A 52 -4.34 -4.94 10.40
N THR A 53 -4.58 -3.88 11.18
CA THR A 53 -3.67 -2.73 11.28
C THR A 53 -2.29 -3.15 11.75
N MET A 54 -2.18 -3.94 12.83
CA MET A 54 -0.89 -4.40 13.36
C MET A 54 -0.12 -5.26 12.37
N ILE A 55 -0.81 -6.18 11.69
CA ILE A 55 -0.23 -7.05 10.66
C ILE A 55 0.33 -6.22 9.50
N ASN A 56 -0.42 -5.21 9.04
CA ASN A 56 0.00 -4.33 7.95
C ASN A 56 1.16 -3.40 8.36
N VAL A 57 1.08 -2.81 9.56
CA VAL A 57 2.15 -1.99 10.14
C VAL A 57 3.45 -2.78 10.25
N LEU A 58 3.39 -4.00 10.80
CA LEU A 58 4.57 -4.85 10.94
C LEU A 58 5.22 -5.15 9.58
N GLN A 59 4.43 -5.50 8.56
CA GLN A 59 4.94 -5.74 7.21
C GLN A 59 5.67 -4.52 6.63
N VAL A 60 5.08 -3.32 6.75
CA VAL A 60 5.70 -2.09 6.26
C VAL A 60 6.96 -1.72 7.06
N LEU A 61 6.96 -1.93 8.37
CA LEU A 61 8.14 -1.74 9.22
C LEU A 61 9.27 -2.69 8.83
N LEU A 62 8.98 -3.94 8.46
CA LEU A 62 9.99 -4.88 7.97
C LEU A 62 10.57 -4.45 6.62
N LEU A 63 9.74 -3.99 5.69
CA LEU A 63 10.20 -3.43 4.41
C LEU A 63 11.10 -2.21 4.64
N MET A 64 10.61 -1.23 5.42
CA MET A 64 11.32 0.00 5.70
C MET A 64 12.62 -0.26 6.48
N GLY A 65 12.58 -1.15 7.48
CA GLY A 65 13.75 -1.57 8.25
C GLY A 65 14.80 -2.24 7.36
N GLY A 66 14.37 -3.09 6.42
CA GLY A 66 15.25 -3.68 5.42
C GLY A 66 15.94 -2.63 4.54
N VAL A 67 15.19 -1.63 4.05
CA VAL A 67 15.76 -0.53 3.28
C VAL A 67 16.74 0.30 4.13
N LEU A 68 16.38 0.69 5.34
CA LEU A 68 17.24 1.48 6.24
C LEU A 68 18.53 0.75 6.64
N PHE A 69 18.46 -0.56 6.86
CA PHE A 69 19.61 -1.37 7.26
C PHE A 69 20.68 -1.44 6.15
N PHE A 70 20.22 -1.57 4.90
CA PHE A 70 21.06 -1.68 3.71
C PHE A 70 21.22 -0.36 2.93
N ILE A 71 20.69 0.76 3.43
CA ILE A 71 20.76 2.05 2.74
C ILE A 71 22.23 2.43 2.48
N GLY A 72 22.54 2.83 1.25
CA GLY A 72 23.91 3.12 0.80
C GLY A 72 24.87 1.91 0.77
N LYS A 73 24.37 0.67 0.93
CA LYS A 73 25.16 -0.58 0.90
C LYS A 73 24.58 -1.59 -0.09
N ARG A 74 25.38 -2.51 -0.63
CA ARG A 74 24.86 -3.56 -1.52
C ARG A 74 23.78 -4.41 -0.81
N TYR A 75 22.59 -4.44 -1.39
CA TYR A 75 21.48 -5.27 -0.89
C TYR A 75 21.78 -6.74 -1.21
N PRO A 76 21.70 -7.65 -0.23
CA PRO A 76 21.83 -9.08 -0.49
C PRO A 76 20.65 -9.59 -1.32
N ILE A 77 20.84 -10.68 -2.06
CA ILE A 77 19.86 -11.18 -3.03
C ILE A 77 18.51 -11.49 -2.36
N TRP A 78 18.52 -12.10 -1.18
CA TRP A 78 17.29 -12.40 -0.43
C TRP A 78 16.49 -11.14 -0.09
N MET A 79 17.17 -10.03 0.26
CA MET A 79 16.51 -8.75 0.54
C MET A 79 15.97 -8.12 -0.74
N LYS A 80 16.68 -8.25 -1.86
CA LYS A 80 16.17 -7.78 -3.16
C LYS A 80 14.89 -8.50 -3.56
N ILE A 81 14.88 -9.82 -3.43
CA ILE A 81 13.70 -10.65 -3.71
C ILE A 81 12.56 -10.23 -2.79
N TRP A 82 12.80 -10.12 -1.48
CA TRP A 82 11.80 -9.70 -0.51
C TRP A 82 11.18 -8.33 -0.83
N LEU A 83 12.02 -7.30 -1.06
CA LEU A 83 11.59 -5.93 -1.35
C LEU A 83 10.85 -5.78 -2.68
N ILE A 84 10.95 -6.75 -3.60
CA ILE A 84 10.16 -6.77 -4.84
C ILE A 84 8.90 -7.59 -4.64
N VAL A 85 9.05 -8.86 -4.23
CA VAL A 85 7.96 -9.84 -4.24
C VAL A 85 6.88 -9.45 -3.23
N HIS A 86 7.26 -9.08 -2.01
CA HIS A 86 6.29 -8.81 -0.95
C HIS A 86 5.35 -7.64 -1.27
N PRO A 87 5.84 -6.42 -1.58
CA PRO A 87 4.95 -5.33 -2.00
C PRO A 87 4.22 -5.62 -3.33
N SER A 88 4.79 -6.41 -4.23
CA SER A 88 4.08 -6.84 -5.46
C SER A 88 2.88 -7.75 -5.15
N CYS A 89 2.98 -8.64 -4.16
CA CYS A 89 1.85 -9.45 -3.69
C CYS A 89 0.76 -8.57 -3.07
N ILE A 90 1.13 -7.54 -2.29
CA ILE A 90 0.17 -6.57 -1.73
C ILE A 90 -0.54 -5.82 -2.87
N LEU A 91 0.22 -5.33 -3.86
CA LEU A 91 -0.36 -4.63 -5.01
C LEU A 91 -1.28 -5.55 -5.83
N LEU A 92 -0.91 -6.83 -6.01
CA LEU A 92 -1.77 -7.80 -6.68
C LEU A 92 -3.08 -8.01 -5.91
N GLY A 93 -3.02 -8.13 -4.59
CA GLY A 93 -4.22 -8.20 -3.75
C GLY A 93 -5.11 -6.96 -3.88
N ALA A 94 -4.51 -5.77 -3.92
CA ALA A 94 -5.20 -4.52 -4.18
C ALA A 94 -5.86 -4.48 -5.57
N ILE A 95 -5.15 -4.93 -6.61
CA ILE A 95 -5.70 -5.05 -7.97
C ILE A 95 -6.90 -5.99 -7.97
N MET A 96 -6.77 -7.19 -7.39
CA MET A 96 -7.86 -8.17 -7.36
C MET A 96 -9.06 -7.71 -6.53
N SER A 97 -8.84 -6.90 -5.49
CA SER A 97 -9.91 -6.46 -4.58
C SER A 97 -10.62 -5.19 -5.04
N TRP A 98 -9.93 -4.30 -5.77
CA TRP A 98 -10.43 -2.97 -6.11
C TRP A 98 -10.52 -2.76 -7.61
N TRP A 99 -9.44 -3.01 -8.34
CA TRP A 99 -9.33 -2.63 -9.75
C TRP A 99 -9.95 -3.65 -10.71
N ALA A 100 -9.83 -4.95 -10.42
CA ALA A 100 -10.42 -6.01 -11.25
C ALA A 100 -11.96 -5.99 -11.19
N PRO A 101 -12.62 -5.85 -10.02
CA PRO A 101 -14.07 -5.66 -9.95
C PRO A 101 -14.51 -4.37 -10.65
N TYR A 102 -13.76 -3.28 -10.45
CA TYR A 102 -14.06 -1.97 -11.05
C TYR A 102 -13.98 -1.98 -12.58
N LEU A 103 -12.87 -2.45 -13.16
CA LEU A 103 -12.62 -2.38 -14.61
C LEU A 103 -13.33 -3.49 -15.40
N PHE A 104 -13.43 -4.69 -14.82
CA PHE A 104 -13.86 -5.89 -15.56
C PHE A 104 -15.11 -6.56 -14.97
N GLY A 105 -15.63 -6.07 -13.83
CA GLY A 105 -16.78 -6.67 -13.15
C GLY A 105 -16.45 -8.00 -12.43
N ILE A 106 -15.19 -8.44 -12.43
CA ILE A 106 -14.79 -9.73 -11.86
C ILE A 106 -15.01 -9.72 -10.34
N GLY A 107 -15.94 -10.55 -9.85
CA GLY A 107 -16.27 -10.64 -8.42
C GLY A 107 -16.95 -9.37 -7.87
N ALA A 108 -17.49 -8.50 -8.73
CA ALA A 108 -18.15 -7.27 -8.29
C ALA A 108 -19.45 -7.56 -7.52
N GLU A 109 -20.29 -8.47 -8.00
CA GLU A 109 -21.57 -8.82 -7.38
C GLU A 109 -21.43 -9.22 -5.90
N GLU A 110 -20.40 -10.01 -5.58
CA GLU A 110 -20.11 -10.46 -4.21
C GLU A 110 -19.57 -9.34 -3.30
N LYS A 111 -19.05 -8.25 -3.87
CA LYS A 111 -18.38 -7.17 -3.14
C LYS A 111 -19.25 -5.93 -2.96
N ILE A 112 -20.18 -5.65 -3.88
CA ILE A 112 -20.96 -4.40 -3.93
C ILE A 112 -21.59 -4.05 -2.58
N GLU A 113 -22.23 -5.00 -1.90
CA GLU A 113 -22.91 -4.74 -0.62
C GLU A 113 -21.92 -4.29 0.45
N SER A 114 -20.92 -5.12 0.76
CA SER A 114 -19.89 -4.80 1.74
C SER A 114 -19.11 -3.52 1.38
N TYR A 115 -18.84 -3.31 0.09
CA TYR A 115 -18.19 -2.13 -0.44
C TYR A 115 -19.01 -0.87 -0.19
N THR A 116 -20.30 -0.91 -0.51
CA THR A 116 -21.22 0.21 -0.36
C THR A 116 -21.37 0.60 1.11
N ILE A 117 -21.45 -0.39 2.01
CA ILE A 117 -21.51 -0.12 3.45
C ILE A 117 -20.22 0.58 3.90
N MET A 118 -19.05 0.02 3.61
CA MET A 118 -17.77 0.53 4.15
C MET A 118 -17.26 1.80 3.47
N PHE A 119 -17.52 1.97 2.17
CA PHE A 119 -16.86 3.00 1.35
C PHE A 119 -17.83 3.88 0.56
N GLY A 120 -19.15 3.62 0.58
CA GLY A 120 -20.13 4.37 -0.21
C GLY A 120 -20.22 5.85 0.10
N ASN A 121 -19.84 6.26 1.31
CA ASN A 121 -19.80 7.67 1.75
C ASN A 121 -18.40 8.30 1.64
N THR A 122 -17.44 7.62 1.03
CA THR A 122 -16.07 8.13 0.86
C THR A 122 -15.90 8.81 -0.49
N HIS A 123 -14.98 9.76 -0.57
CA HIS A 123 -14.69 10.50 -1.78
C HIS A 123 -14.00 9.58 -2.81
N ALA A 124 -14.59 9.53 -4.00
CA ALA A 124 -13.99 8.95 -5.19
C ALA A 124 -13.99 10.00 -6.30
N PHE A 125 -12.89 10.09 -7.04
CA PHE A 125 -12.78 10.99 -8.19
C PHE A 125 -13.10 10.30 -9.52
N LEU A 126 -13.21 8.97 -9.51
CA LEU A 126 -13.60 8.16 -10.66
C LEU A 126 -15.13 7.98 -10.69
N PRO A 127 -15.74 7.72 -11.86
CA PRO A 127 -17.14 7.34 -11.93
C PRO A 127 -17.36 5.93 -11.37
N VAL A 128 -18.60 5.60 -10.98
CA VAL A 128 -18.97 4.23 -10.60
C VAL A 128 -18.99 3.33 -11.84
N MET A 129 -18.34 2.17 -11.75
CA MET A 129 -18.37 1.13 -12.79
C MET A 129 -18.64 -0.23 -12.12
N ASN A 130 -19.49 -1.05 -12.73
CA ASN A 130 -19.86 -2.37 -12.19
C ASN A 130 -20.32 -2.32 -10.71
N GLY A 131 -20.96 -1.22 -10.29
CA GLY A 131 -21.45 -1.02 -8.92
C GLY A 131 -20.39 -0.66 -7.87
N ILE A 132 -19.12 -0.50 -8.26
CA ILE A 132 -18.00 -0.19 -7.35
C ILE A 132 -17.21 1.02 -7.89
N VAL A 133 -16.51 1.74 -7.03
CA VAL A 133 -15.58 2.79 -7.44
C VAL A 133 -14.41 2.90 -6.46
N PRO A 134 -13.14 2.70 -6.85
CA PRO A 134 -12.03 2.86 -5.92
C PRO A 134 -12.01 4.25 -5.29
N ASN A 135 -12.08 4.30 -3.94
CA ASN A 135 -12.01 5.57 -3.25
C ASN A 135 -10.62 6.20 -3.39
N THR A 136 -10.57 7.51 -3.16
CA THR A 136 -9.39 8.33 -3.42
C THR A 136 -8.22 7.92 -2.55
N LEU A 137 -8.46 7.64 -1.27
CA LEU A 137 -7.42 7.30 -0.31
C LEU A 137 -6.72 5.98 -0.69
N HIS A 138 -7.49 4.95 -1.03
CA HIS A 138 -6.95 3.66 -1.50
C HIS A 138 -6.26 3.79 -2.85
N THR A 139 -6.78 4.62 -3.75
CA THR A 139 -6.12 4.89 -5.03
C THR A 139 -4.74 5.52 -4.84
N ILE A 140 -4.61 6.49 -3.93
CA ILE A 140 -3.32 7.10 -3.56
C ILE A 140 -2.38 6.04 -2.97
N PHE A 141 -2.87 5.20 -2.06
CA PHE A 141 -2.08 4.10 -1.48
C PHE A 141 -1.57 3.13 -2.55
N HIS A 142 -2.43 2.67 -3.46
CA HIS A 142 -2.05 1.74 -4.54
C HIS A 142 -0.99 2.35 -5.46
N LEU A 143 -1.14 3.63 -5.82
CA LEU A 143 -0.16 4.35 -6.62
C LEU A 143 1.18 4.47 -5.89
N LEU A 144 1.16 4.83 -4.61
CA LEU A 144 2.36 4.96 -3.80
C LEU A 144 3.11 3.62 -3.67
N LEU A 145 2.37 2.53 -3.48
CA LEU A 145 2.92 1.17 -3.45
C LEU A 145 3.57 0.81 -4.80
N LEU A 146 2.91 1.11 -5.92
CA LEU A 146 3.46 0.90 -7.26
C LEU A 146 4.77 1.70 -7.46
N VAL A 147 4.79 2.98 -7.04
CA VAL A 147 5.99 3.82 -7.09
C VAL A 147 7.13 3.22 -6.26
N CYS A 148 6.85 2.72 -5.05
CA CYS A 148 7.85 2.04 -4.22
C CYS A 148 8.44 0.80 -4.90
N ILE A 149 7.61 0.00 -5.59
CA ILE A 149 8.07 -1.17 -6.35
C ILE A 149 8.99 -0.74 -7.51
N ILE A 150 8.58 0.27 -8.28
CA ILE A 150 9.37 0.81 -9.40
C ILE A 150 10.71 1.36 -8.90
N LEU A 151 10.70 2.14 -7.81
CA LEU A 151 11.91 2.67 -7.19
C LEU A 151 12.84 1.54 -6.72
N THR A 152 12.29 0.48 -6.14
CA THR A 152 13.05 -0.69 -5.71
C THR A 152 13.74 -1.38 -6.89
N ILE A 153 13.02 -1.63 -7.98
CA ILE A 153 13.58 -2.20 -9.22
C ILE A 153 14.67 -1.29 -9.79
N TYR A 154 14.42 0.02 -9.82
CA TYR A 154 15.38 1.02 -10.28
C TYR A 154 16.66 1.02 -9.43
N ILE A 155 16.56 0.98 -8.11
CA ILE A 155 17.73 0.91 -7.21
C ILE A 155 18.57 -0.34 -7.49
N PHE A 156 17.93 -1.48 -7.78
CA PHE A 156 18.64 -2.74 -8.01
C PHE A 156 19.24 -2.87 -9.41
N THR A 157 18.70 -2.16 -10.40
CA THR A 157 19.18 -2.17 -11.79
C THR A 157 20.20 -1.07 -12.06
N ASN A 158 20.06 0.10 -11.43
CA ASN A 158 20.87 1.29 -11.72
C ASN A 158 21.99 1.57 -10.71
N ARG A 159 22.14 0.74 -9.66
CA ARG A 159 23.32 0.87 -8.80
C ARG A 159 24.56 0.44 -9.56
N ARG A 160 25.40 1.43 -9.89
CA ARG A 160 26.73 1.26 -10.46
C ARG A 160 27.46 0.14 -9.72
N LYS A 161 28.09 -0.74 -10.48
CA LYS A 161 29.11 -1.65 -9.96
C LYS A 161 30.14 -0.77 -9.24
N VAL A 162 30.10 -0.74 -7.92
CA VAL A 162 31.27 -0.34 -7.14
C VAL A 162 32.19 -1.54 -7.27
N GLU A 163 33.14 -1.42 -8.19
CA GLU A 163 34.31 -2.30 -8.27
C GLU A 163 35.15 -2.19 -7.00
#